data_AF-A0A3N1CN10-F1
#
_entry.id   AF-A0A3N1CN10-F1
#
_cell.length_a   1.000
_cell.length_b   1.000
_cell.length_c   1.000
_cell.angle_alpha   90.00
_cell.angle_beta   90.00
_cell.angle_gamma   90.00
#
_symmetry.space_group_name_H-M   'P 1'
#
loop_
_entity.id
_entity.type
_entity.pdbx_description
1 polymer ?
#
loop_
_entity_poly.entity_id
_entity_poly.type
_entity_poly.pdbx_seq_one_letter_code
_entity_poly.pdbx_strand_id
1 'polypeptide(L)'
;MSISFFTPGEDAPEEVNLANGNAARVLHLLGLPCGEWEMGGEATAEDFLGRILIAQALLDVATDDEHGRPDVTDGRFFFGGQRPGYLADRLAELEEVATWATRHGEDVIYWG
;
A
#
# COMPACT_ATOMS: atom_id res chain seq x y z
N MET A 1 10.19 -0.33 -11.84
CA MET A 1 8.85 -0.95 -11.92
C MET A 1 8.13 -0.53 -10.66
N SER A 2 6.87 -0.13 -10.79
CA SER A 2 6.00 0.29 -9.69
C SER A 2 4.65 -0.40 -9.81
N ILE A 3 3.89 -0.40 -8.71
CA ILE A 3 2.52 -0.87 -8.59
C ILE A 3 1.67 0.34 -8.21
N SER A 4 0.57 0.55 -8.92
CA SER A 4 -0.41 1.60 -8.61
C SER A 4 -1.63 0.99 -7.93
N PHE A 5 -2.13 1.64 -6.88
CA PHE A 5 -3.40 1.30 -6.24
C PHE A 5 -4.43 2.36 -6.64
N PHE A 6 -5.59 1.93 -7.14
CA PHE A 6 -6.59 2.86 -7.65
C PHE A 6 -8.00 2.27 -7.64
N THR A 7 -8.97 3.15 -7.80
CA THR A 7 -10.37 2.83 -8.09
C THR A 7 -10.79 3.67 -9.31
N PRO A 8 -11.60 3.14 -10.23
CA PRO A 8 -12.08 3.94 -11.35
C PRO A 8 -13.05 5.04 -10.89
N GLY A 9 -13.04 6.19 -11.58
CA GLY A 9 -13.96 7.29 -11.30
C GLY A 9 -13.41 8.62 -11.79
N GLU A 10 -14.27 9.51 -12.30
CA GLU A 10 -13.85 10.82 -12.81
C GLU A 10 -13.31 11.73 -11.70
N ASP A 11 -13.89 11.62 -10.49
CA ASP A 11 -13.49 12.37 -9.29
C ASP A 11 -12.78 11.48 -8.25
N ALA A 12 -12.27 10.31 -8.68
CA ALA A 12 -11.51 9.43 -7.79
C ALA A 12 -10.22 10.12 -7.33
N PRO A 13 -9.74 9.86 -6.10
CA PRO A 13 -8.44 10.32 -5.65
C PRO A 13 -7.32 9.82 -6.57
N GLU A 14 -6.19 10.51 -6.54
CA GLU A 14 -5.02 10.11 -7.33
C GLU A 14 -4.57 8.68 -6.96
N GLU A 15 -4.09 7.95 -7.97
CA GLU A 15 -3.56 6.61 -7.74
C GLU A 15 -2.32 6.65 -6.83
N VAL A 16 -2.24 5.70 -5.90
CA VAL A 16 -1.09 5.59 -5.01
C VAL A 16 -0.04 4.73 -5.69
N ASN A 17 1.00 5.36 -6.26
CA ASN A 17 2.09 4.67 -6.94
C ASN A 17 3.24 4.32 -5.99
N LEU A 18 3.62 3.04 -5.92
CA LEU A 18 4.70 2.53 -5.07
C LEU A 18 5.72 1.76 -5.88
N ALA A 19 7.02 1.89 -5.55
CA ALA A 19 8.03 0.96 -6.06
C ALA A 19 7.69 -0.48 -5.64
N ASN A 20 7.95 -1.49 -6.49
CA ASN A 20 7.52 -2.88 -6.24
C ASN A 20 7.88 -3.41 -4.84
N GLY A 21 9.09 -3.12 -4.33
CA GLY A 21 9.49 -3.56 -3.00
C GLY A 21 8.68 -2.91 -1.86
N ASN A 22 8.24 -1.67 -2.05
CA ASN A 22 7.37 -0.97 -1.10
C ASN A 22 5.94 -1.49 -1.21
N ALA A 23 5.45 -1.71 -2.43
CA ALA A 23 4.15 -2.32 -2.68
C ALA A 23 4.05 -3.70 -2.03
N ALA A 24 5.08 -4.55 -2.15
CA ALA A 24 5.10 -5.87 -1.52
C ALA A 24 4.98 -5.79 0.01
N ARG A 25 5.62 -4.79 0.64
CA ARG A 25 5.51 -4.57 2.09
C ARG A 25 4.11 -4.12 2.49
N VAL A 26 3.51 -3.21 1.72
CA VAL A 26 2.13 -2.78 1.94
C VAL A 26 1.16 -3.95 1.79
N LEU A 27 1.25 -4.72 0.70
CA LEU A 27 0.42 -5.90 0.48
C LEU A 27 0.57 -6.92 1.61
N HIS A 28 1.80 -7.15 2.09
CA HIS A 28 2.06 -8.01 3.25
C HIS A 28 1.35 -7.51 4.52
N LEU A 29 1.43 -6.22 4.82
CA LEU A 29 0.74 -5.61 5.98
C LEU A 29 -0.79 -5.71 5.87
N LEU A 30 -1.32 -5.59 4.66
CA LEU A 30 -2.75 -5.75 4.39
C LEU A 30 -3.20 -7.24 4.39
N GLY A 31 -2.26 -8.17 4.52
CA GLY A 31 -2.53 -9.61 4.44
C GLY A 31 -3.04 -10.03 3.05
N LEU A 32 -2.60 -9.34 2.00
CA LEU A 32 -2.95 -9.61 0.61
C LEU A 32 -1.81 -10.42 -0.07
N PRO A 33 -2.12 -11.19 -1.13
CA PRO A 33 -1.10 -11.90 -1.90
C PRO A 33 0.01 -10.95 -2.38
N CYS A 34 1.27 -11.35 -2.17
CA CYS A 34 2.45 -10.53 -2.49
C CYS A 34 3.65 -11.37 -2.97
N GLY A 35 3.40 -12.43 -3.74
CA GLY A 35 4.43 -13.33 -4.28
C GLY A 35 5.17 -12.75 -5.49
N GLU A 36 6.29 -13.37 -5.90
CA GLU A 36 7.14 -12.93 -7.03
C GLU A 36 6.38 -12.70 -8.35
N TRP A 37 5.22 -13.33 -8.52
CA TRP A 37 4.38 -13.25 -9.71
C TRP A 37 2.96 -12.72 -9.44
N GLU A 38 2.63 -12.39 -8.19
CA GLU A 38 1.30 -12.00 -7.72
C GLU A 38 1.35 -10.59 -7.12
N MET A 39 1.72 -9.62 -7.97
CA MET A 39 1.82 -8.20 -7.60
C MET A 39 0.65 -7.36 -8.11
N GLY A 40 -0.33 -7.99 -8.77
CA GLY A 40 -1.57 -7.35 -9.20
C GLY A 40 -2.78 -8.12 -8.68
N GLY A 41 -3.87 -7.41 -8.44
CA GLY A 41 -5.09 -7.98 -7.90
C GLY A 41 -6.19 -6.95 -7.69
N GLU A 42 -7.26 -7.41 -7.08
CA GLU A 42 -8.42 -6.60 -6.74
C GLU A 42 -9.00 -7.05 -5.40
N ALA A 43 -9.67 -6.13 -4.71
CA ALA A 43 -10.41 -6.41 -3.49
C ALA A 43 -11.64 -5.49 -3.44
N THR A 44 -12.67 -5.90 -2.71
CA THR A 44 -13.80 -5.00 -2.49
C THR A 44 -13.34 -3.79 -1.67
N ALA A 45 -13.89 -2.61 -1.93
CA ALA A 45 -13.55 -1.38 -1.20
C ALA A 45 -13.69 -1.53 0.32
N GLU A 46 -14.74 -2.22 0.78
CA GLU A 46 -14.97 -2.48 2.21
C GLU A 46 -13.90 -3.40 2.83
N ASP A 47 -13.58 -4.53 2.19
CA ASP A 47 -12.51 -5.44 2.66
C ASP A 47 -11.14 -4.73 2.66
N PHE A 48 -10.84 -3.98 1.60
CA PHE A 48 -9.58 -3.24 1.49
C PHE A 48 -9.46 -2.16 2.57
N LEU A 49 -10.52 -1.38 2.81
CA LEU A 49 -10.58 -0.39 3.89
C LEU A 49 -10.43 -1.05 5.27
N GLY A 50 -11.13 -2.15 5.53
CA GLY A 50 -11.02 -2.90 6.78
C GLY A 50 -9.59 -3.36 7.06
N ARG A 51 -8.89 -3.86 6.04
CA ARG A 51 -7.47 -4.26 6.15
C ARG A 51 -6.56 -3.08 6.42
N ILE A 52 -6.79 -1.92 5.79
CA ILE A 52 -6.01 -0.70 6.04
C ILE A 52 -6.15 -0.27 7.50
N LEU A 53 -7.38 -0.21 8.01
CA LEU A 53 -7.65 0.22 9.39
C LEU A 53 -6.99 -0.72 10.41
N ILE A 54 -7.02 -2.04 10.15
CA ILE A 54 -6.31 -3.02 10.98
C ILE A 54 -4.80 -2.82 10.88
N ALA A 55 -4.26 -2.62 9.69
CA ALA A 55 -2.83 -2.41 9.48
C ALA A 55 -2.32 -1.13 10.15
N GLN A 56 -3.08 -0.03 10.07
CA GLN A 56 -2.77 1.21 10.79
C GLN A 56 -2.77 0.99 12.31
N ALA A 57 -3.78 0.28 12.84
CA ALA A 57 -3.89 0.02 14.28
C ALA A 57 -2.77 -0.90 14.82
N LEU A 58 -2.21 -1.75 13.96
CA LEU A 58 -1.14 -2.70 14.32
C LEU A 58 0.24 -2.27 13.83
N LEU A 59 0.38 -1.08 13.23
CA LEU A 59 1.61 -0.70 12.53
C LEU A 59 2.84 -0.81 13.44
N ASP A 60 2.77 -0.20 14.63
CA ASP A 60 3.86 -0.19 15.61
C ASP A 60 4.16 -1.57 16.23
N VAL A 61 3.24 -2.53 16.07
CA VAL A 61 3.40 -3.91 16.56
C VAL A 61 3.95 -4.81 15.46
N ALA A 62 3.51 -4.62 14.23
CA ALA A 62 3.82 -5.47 13.08
C ALA A 62 5.13 -5.05 12.38
N THR A 63 5.54 -3.79 12.50
CA THR A 63 6.73 -3.26 11.84
C THR A 63 7.34 -2.09 12.60
N ASP A 64 8.61 -1.82 12.33
CA ASP A 64 9.29 -0.62 12.82
C ASP A 64 9.28 0.44 11.71
N ASP A 65 8.20 1.22 11.65
CA ASP A 65 8.08 2.35 10.71
C ASP A 65 8.64 3.65 11.32
N GLU A 66 8.74 3.74 12.65
CA GLU A 66 9.23 4.92 13.38
C GLU A 66 10.70 5.22 13.06
N HIS A 67 11.54 4.19 12.93
CA HIS A 67 12.95 4.40 12.62
C HIS A 67 13.24 4.43 11.10
N GLY A 68 12.24 4.10 10.28
CA GLY A 68 12.40 3.95 8.84
C GLY A 68 13.38 2.82 8.47
N ARG A 69 13.89 2.87 7.24
CA ARG A 69 14.89 1.91 6.74
C ARG A 69 16.03 2.67 6.07
N PRO A 70 17.31 2.38 6.38
CA PRO A 70 18.43 3.02 5.71
C PRO A 70 18.52 2.56 4.25
N ASP A 71 19.14 3.39 3.42
CA ASP A 71 19.64 2.95 2.11
C ASP A 71 20.67 1.83 2.30
N VAL A 72 20.59 0.80 1.46
CA VAL A 72 21.52 -0.34 1.49
C VAL A 72 22.09 -0.56 0.10
N THR A 73 23.41 -0.69 0.01
CA THR A 73 24.08 -1.13 -1.21
C THR A 73 24.66 -2.51 -1.00
N ASP A 74 24.28 -3.47 -1.85
CA ASP A 74 24.86 -4.81 -1.90
C ASP A 74 25.51 -5.05 -3.27
N GLY A 75 26.84 -4.98 -3.30
CA GLY A 75 27.62 -5.09 -4.53
C GLY A 75 27.25 -4.00 -5.55
N ARG A 76 26.52 -4.38 -6.61
CA ARG A 76 26.04 -3.47 -7.66
C ARG A 76 24.57 -3.06 -7.49
N PHE A 77 23.90 -3.57 -6.47
CA PHE A 77 22.49 -3.32 -6.22
C PHE A 77 22.32 -2.24 -5.16
N PHE A 78 21.51 -1.24 -5.48
CA PHE A 78 21.11 -0.19 -4.55
C PHE A 78 19.65 -0.41 -4.15
N PHE A 79 19.42 -0.57 -2.86
CA PHE A 79 18.12 -0.68 -2.24
C PHE A 79 17.83 0.64 -1.53
N GLY A 80 16.93 1.43 -2.10
CA GLY A 80 16.48 2.67 -1.48
C GLY A 80 15.87 2.42 -0.10
N GLY A 81 16.25 3.26 0.84
CA GLY A 81 15.69 3.33 2.17
C GLY A 81 14.29 3.93 2.17
N GLN A 82 13.72 3.98 3.36
CA GLN A 82 12.44 4.62 3.63
C GLN A 82 12.63 5.56 4.82
N ARG A 83 12.06 6.75 4.72
CA ARG A 83 12.03 7.66 5.86
C ARG A 83 11.13 7.11 6.98
N PRO A 84 11.34 7.51 8.24
CA PRO A 84 10.36 7.38 9.30
C PRO A 84 8.93 7.73 8.87
N GLY A 85 7.96 6.91 9.27
CA GLY A 85 6.53 7.11 9.01
C GLY A 85 6.10 6.83 7.57
N TYR A 86 6.98 6.25 6.73
CA TYR A 86 6.67 6.03 5.32
C TYR A 86 5.45 5.13 5.14
N LEU A 87 5.35 4.02 5.87
CA LEU A 87 4.23 3.10 5.75
C LEU A 87 2.95 3.72 6.30
N ALA A 88 3.03 4.47 7.41
CA ALA A 88 1.89 5.22 7.94
C ALA A 88 1.29 6.16 6.88
N ASP A 89 2.15 6.93 6.19
CA ASP A 89 1.71 7.86 5.16
C ASP A 89 1.10 7.15 3.95
N ARG A 90 1.70 6.03 3.52
CA ARG A 90 1.13 5.23 2.41
C ARG A 90 -0.21 4.61 2.78
N LEU A 91 -0.38 4.13 4.02
CA LEU A 91 -1.65 3.59 4.47
C LEU A 91 -2.74 4.68 4.55
N ALA A 92 -2.40 5.91 4.94
CA ALA A 92 -3.33 7.04 4.93
C ALA A 92 -3.78 7.42 3.51
N GLU A 93 -2.88 7.44 2.54
CA GLU A 93 -3.23 7.67 1.13
C GLU A 93 -4.15 6.57 0.58
N LEU A 94 -3.89 5.31 0.94
CA LEU A 94 -4.75 4.19 0.56
C LEU A 94 -6.12 4.24 1.25
N GLU A 95 -6.17 4.71 2.51
CA GLU A 95 -7.42 4.93 3.24
C GLU A 95 -8.30 5.95 2.52
N GLU A 96 -7.71 7.02 1.98
CA GLU A 96 -8.42 8.03 1.20
C GLU A 96 -9.09 7.41 -0.05
N VAL A 97 -8.33 6.64 -0.83
CA VAL A 97 -8.85 5.92 -2.02
C VAL A 97 -9.98 4.98 -1.63
N ALA A 98 -9.77 4.13 -0.62
CA ALA A 98 -10.74 3.12 -0.19
C ALA A 98 -12.02 3.74 0.41
N THR A 99 -11.86 4.81 1.17
CA THR A 99 -12.99 5.58 1.74
C THR A 99 -13.80 6.25 0.63
N TRP A 100 -13.12 6.84 -0.36
CA TRP A 100 -13.81 7.45 -1.50
C TRP A 100 -14.60 6.39 -2.27
N ALA A 101 -13.98 5.25 -2.58
CA ALA A 101 -14.62 4.16 -3.32
C ALA A 101 -15.91 3.67 -2.61
N THR A 102 -15.78 3.39 -1.30
CA THR A 102 -16.90 2.97 -0.44
C THR A 102 -18.05 4.00 -0.42
N ARG A 103 -17.74 5.30 -0.42
CA ARG A 103 -18.77 6.36 -0.36
C ARG A 103 -19.47 6.60 -1.69
N HIS A 104 -18.81 6.34 -2.81
CA HIS A 104 -19.34 6.61 -4.16
C HIS A 104 -19.93 5.36 -4.83
N GLY A 105 -19.91 4.21 -4.14
CA GLY A 105 -20.44 2.94 -4.68
C GLY A 105 -19.51 2.30 -5.71
N GLU A 106 -18.23 2.69 -5.72
CA GLU A 106 -17.19 1.99 -6.48
C GLU A 106 -16.70 0.84 -5.59
N ASP A 107 -17.21 -0.36 -5.88
CA ASP A 107 -17.08 -1.48 -4.96
C ASP A 107 -15.69 -2.15 -5.01
N VAL A 108 -14.78 -1.74 -5.90
CA VAL A 108 -13.52 -2.45 -6.16
C VAL A 108 -12.31 -1.51 -6.13
N ILE A 109 -11.27 -1.93 -5.42
CA ILE A 109 -9.91 -1.39 -5.48
C ILE A 109 -9.04 -2.34 -6.29
N TYR A 110 -8.30 -1.78 -7.24
CA TYR A 110 -7.35 -2.50 -8.09
C TYR A 110 -5.92 -2.15 -7.70
N TRP A 111 -5.01 -3.09 -7.88
CA TRP A 111 -3.58 -2.82 -7.89
C TRP A 111 -2.86 -3.63 -8.96
N GLY A 112 -1.78 -3.08 -9.51
CA GLY A 112 -0.95 -3.73 -10.52
C GLY A 112 0.01 -2.78 -11.22
#